data_AF-A0A1D1XCH6-F1
#
_entry.id   AF-A0A1D1XCH6-F1
#
_cell.length_a   1.000
_cell.length_b   1.000
_cell.length_c   1.000
_cell.angle_alpha   90.00
_cell.angle_beta   90.00
_cell.angle_gamma   90.00
#
_symmetry.space_group_name_H-M   'P 1'
#
loop_
_entity.id
_entity.type
_entity.pdbx_description
1 polymer ?
#
loop_
_entity_poly.entity_id
_entity_poly.type
_entity_poly.pdbx_seq_one_letter_code
_entity_poly.pdbx_strand_id
1 'polypeptide(L)'
;MQDKIHANGSDINSKVAALKEYLCNLNSLEIKLKAYKDELLQTRIKNSLIWAEKETSMDCIEAFIPGAAERMSFAALQPVSGSTQLELLALRRRKLWAMTSRDTLERLRNGLELVEHNIALVAAKLAIQSVEM
;
A
#
# COMPACT_ATOMS: atom_id res chain seq x y z
N MET A 1 5.12 -21.13 2.81
CA MET A 1 5.09 -21.06 4.29
C MET A 1 4.05 -20.04 4.67
N GLN A 2 3.19 -20.37 5.63
CA GLN A 2 2.18 -19.44 6.12
C GLN A 2 2.79 -18.49 7.14
N ASP A 3 2.19 -17.31 7.20
CA ASP A 3 2.48 -16.32 8.21
C ASP A 3 2.16 -16.81 9.62
N LYS A 4 2.79 -16.19 10.63
CA LYS A 4 2.50 -16.48 12.03
C LYS A 4 1.06 -16.06 12.34
N ILE A 5 0.30 -16.96 12.95
CA ILE A 5 -1.03 -16.65 13.47
C ILE A 5 -0.85 -15.82 14.75
N HIS A 6 -1.25 -14.56 14.73
CA HIS A 6 -1.26 -13.73 15.92
C HIS A 6 -2.57 -13.92 16.69
N ALA A 7 -2.48 -14.14 18.00
CA ALA A 7 -3.66 -14.21 18.88
C ALA A 7 -4.47 -12.90 18.93
N ASN A 8 -3.89 -11.79 18.48
CA ASN A 8 -4.50 -10.46 18.57
C ASN A 8 -5.23 -10.07 17.27
N GLY A 9 -6.29 -10.80 16.93
CA GLY A 9 -7.09 -10.53 15.73
C GLY A 9 -7.72 -9.13 15.68
N SER A 10 -8.00 -8.53 16.85
CA SER A 10 -8.55 -7.17 16.95
C SER A 10 -7.55 -6.10 16.48
N ASP A 11 -6.26 -6.19 16.88
CA ASP A 11 -5.22 -5.24 16.42
C ASP A 11 -5.01 -5.37 14.91
N ILE A 12 -4.92 -6.59 14.38
CA ILE A 12 -4.79 -6.83 12.92
C ILE A 12 -5.94 -6.19 12.15
N ASN A 13 -7.18 -6.43 12.56
CA ASN A 13 -8.35 -5.88 11.89
C ASN A 13 -8.36 -4.35 11.92
N SER A 14 -8.00 -3.74 13.05
CA SER A 14 -7.90 -2.28 13.17
C SER A 14 -6.85 -1.70 12.21
N LYS A 15 -5.69 -2.36 12.07
CA LYS A 15 -4.63 -1.92 11.15
C LYS A 15 -4.99 -2.13 9.69
N VAL A 16 -5.67 -3.22 9.36
CA VAL A 16 -6.20 -3.47 8.00
C VAL A 16 -7.19 -2.37 7.61
N ALA A 17 -8.10 -2.00 8.52
CA ALA A 17 -9.06 -0.93 8.28
C ALA A 17 -8.37 0.43 8.07
N ALA A 18 -7.43 0.79 8.97
CA ALA A 18 -6.66 2.02 8.85
C ALA A 18 -5.84 2.08 7.54
N LEU A 19 -5.18 0.97 7.18
CA LEU A 19 -4.36 0.92 5.97
C LEU A 19 -5.19 1.05 4.70
N LYS A 20 -6.40 0.46 4.69
CA LYS A 20 -7.37 0.64 3.60
C LYS A 20 -7.79 2.10 3.45
N GLU A 21 -8.13 2.77 4.56
CA GLU A 21 -8.49 4.20 4.54
C GLU A 21 -7.33 5.05 3.99
N TYR A 22 -6.11 4.80 4.46
CA TYR A 22 -4.93 5.56 4.05
C TYR A 22 -4.62 5.34 2.56
N LEU A 23 -4.76 4.12 2.05
CA LEU A 23 -4.58 3.82 0.62
C LEU A 23 -5.65 4.50 -0.24
N CYS A 24 -6.91 4.54 0.22
CA CYS A 24 -7.98 5.29 -0.45
C CYS A 24 -7.67 6.80 -0.50
N ASN A 25 -7.19 7.37 0.61
CA ASN A 25 -6.77 8.78 0.67
C ASN A 25 -5.60 9.05 -0.28
N LEU A 26 -4.55 8.22 -0.23
CA LEU A 26 -3.39 8.35 -1.10
C LEU A 26 -3.77 8.27 -2.58
N ASN A 27 -4.60 7.30 -2.97
CA ASN A 27 -5.10 7.18 -4.33
C ASN A 27 -5.88 8.44 -4.78
N SER A 28 -6.68 9.04 -3.89
CA SER A 28 -7.41 10.27 -4.17
C SER A 28 -6.45 11.46 -4.39
N LEU A 29 -5.39 11.56 -3.59
CA LEU A 29 -4.37 12.60 -3.77
C LEU A 29 -3.56 12.40 -5.05
N GLU A 30 -3.22 11.16 -5.41
CA GLU A 30 -2.53 10.87 -6.67
C GLU A 30 -3.37 11.24 -7.90
N ILE A 31 -4.68 11.01 -7.86
CA ILE A 31 -5.59 11.42 -8.94
C ILE A 31 -5.57 12.94 -9.10
N LYS A 32 -5.64 13.69 -7.99
CA LYS A 32 -5.57 15.16 -8.01
C LYS A 32 -4.25 15.66 -8.58
N LEU A 33 -3.13 15.07 -8.17
CA LEU A 33 -1.79 15.46 -8.62
C LEU A 33 -1.62 15.26 -10.14
N LYS A 34 -2.19 14.17 -10.67
CA LYS A 34 -2.12 13.87 -12.12
C LYS A 34 -3.09 14.68 -12.95
N ALA A 35 -4.31 14.92 -12.48
CA ALA A 35 -5.28 15.78 -13.17
C ALA A 35 -4.70 17.18 -13.44
N TYR A 36 -3.82 17.63 -12.55
CA TYR A 36 -3.11 18.90 -12.69
C TYR A 36 -1.98 18.87 -13.74
N LYS A 37 -1.43 17.69 -14.07
CA LYS A 37 -0.27 17.51 -14.97
C LYS A 37 -0.61 16.95 -16.36
N ASP A 38 -1.88 16.67 -16.65
CA ASP A 38 -2.34 15.99 -17.88
C ASP A 38 -1.59 14.67 -18.18
N GLU A 39 -1.17 13.95 -17.12
CA GLU A 39 -0.48 12.66 -17.21
C GLU A 39 -1.46 11.48 -17.13
N LEU A 40 -1.12 10.35 -17.76
CA LEU A 40 -1.90 9.11 -17.69
C LEU A 40 -2.07 8.62 -16.23
N LEU A 41 -3.33 8.39 -15.83
CA LEU A 41 -3.70 7.88 -14.51
C LEU A 41 -3.09 6.49 -14.24
N GLN A 42 -1.94 6.44 -13.56
CA GLN A 42 -1.46 5.19 -12.98
C GLN A 42 -2.33 4.82 -11.78
N THR A 43 -3.04 3.70 -11.86
CA THR A 43 -3.99 3.19 -10.84
C THR A 43 -3.40 2.09 -9.95
N ARG A 44 -2.07 2.12 -9.71
CA ARG A 44 -1.37 1.04 -9.00
C ARG A 44 -1.93 0.80 -7.60
N ILE A 45 -2.22 1.87 -6.86
CA ILE A 45 -2.82 1.79 -5.52
C ILE A 45 -4.20 1.16 -5.59
N LYS A 46 -5.09 1.69 -6.44
CA LYS A 46 -6.43 1.12 -6.64
C LYS A 46 -6.38 -0.36 -7.04
N ASN A 47 -5.52 -0.74 -7.98
CA ASN A 47 -5.39 -2.12 -8.44
C ASN A 47 -4.89 -3.03 -7.31
N SER A 48 -3.94 -2.56 -6.50
CA SER A 48 -3.43 -3.31 -5.36
C SER A 48 -4.48 -3.50 -4.26
N LEU A 49 -5.34 -2.50 -4.03
CA LEU A 49 -6.44 -2.59 -3.08
C LEU A 49 -7.48 -3.60 -3.56
N ILE A 50 -7.89 -3.51 -4.83
CA ILE A 50 -8.80 -4.49 -5.46
C ILE A 50 -8.24 -5.90 -5.35
N TRP A 51 -6.93 -6.09 -5.60
CA TRP A 51 -6.28 -7.39 -5.45
C TRP A 51 -6.34 -7.92 -4.02
N ALA A 52 -6.10 -7.07 -3.01
CA ALA A 52 -6.12 -7.51 -1.62
C ALA A 52 -7.51 -7.87 -1.12
N GLU A 53 -8.52 -7.11 -1.55
CA GLU A 53 -9.92 -7.32 -1.18
C GLU A 53 -10.57 -8.50 -1.91
N LYS A 54 -10.15 -8.76 -3.15
CA LYS A 54 -10.73 -9.84 -3.94
C LYS A 54 -10.43 -11.19 -3.28
N GLU A 55 -11.50 -11.93 -3.02
CA GLU A 55 -11.40 -13.33 -2.61
C GLU A 55 -10.77 -14.11 -3.77
N THR A 56 -9.60 -14.69 -3.51
CA THR A 56 -8.78 -15.29 -4.54
C THR A 56 -9.25 -16.73 -4.73
N SER A 57 -10.26 -16.96 -5.57
CA SER A 57 -10.61 -18.31 -6.01
C SER A 57 -9.63 -18.72 -7.11
N MET A 58 -8.55 -19.39 -6.74
CA MET A 58 -7.62 -20.00 -7.68
C MET A 58 -7.74 -21.52 -7.57
N ASP A 59 -7.51 -22.24 -8.66
CA ASP A 59 -7.36 -23.71 -8.66
C ASP A 59 -6.02 -24.10 -8.02
N CYS A 60 -5.84 -23.73 -6.75
CA CYS A 60 -4.67 -24.04 -5.96
C CYS A 60 -5.09 -24.49 -4.56
N ILE A 61 -4.16 -25.17 -3.89
CA ILE A 61 -4.38 -25.63 -2.52
C ILE A 61 -4.58 -24.39 -1.62
N GLU A 62 -5.73 -24.31 -0.93
CA GLU A 62 -6.13 -23.15 -0.12
C GLU A 62 -5.07 -22.70 0.89
N ALA A 63 -4.27 -23.63 1.41
CA ALA A 63 -3.19 -23.34 2.35
C ALA A 63 -2.08 -22.42 1.77
N PHE A 64 -1.99 -22.28 0.45
CA PHE A 64 -1.06 -21.36 -0.22
C PHE A 64 -1.68 -20.01 -0.57
N ILE A 65 -2.99 -19.85 -0.37
CA ILE A 65 -3.69 -18.59 -0.61
C ILE A 65 -3.48 -17.70 0.61
N PRO A 66 -2.81 -16.54 0.47
CA PRO A 66 -2.60 -15.63 1.58
C PRO A 66 -3.93 -15.14 2.16
N GLY A 67 -4.00 -15.00 3.48
CA GLY A 67 -5.18 -14.44 4.14
C GLY A 67 -5.41 -12.96 3.77
N ALA A 68 -6.61 -12.43 4.01
CA ALA A 68 -6.94 -11.04 3.63
C ALA A 68 -6.01 -10.00 4.27
N ALA A 69 -5.67 -10.16 5.55
CA ALA A 69 -4.73 -9.27 6.24
C ALA A 69 -3.31 -9.36 5.67
N GLU A 70 -2.87 -10.56 5.30
CA GLU A 70 -1.57 -10.77 4.65
C GLU A 70 -1.54 -10.08 3.28
N ARG A 71 -2.56 -10.28 2.44
CA ARG A 71 -2.67 -9.57 1.16
C ARG A 71 -2.67 -8.05 1.35
N MET A 72 -3.44 -7.54 2.31
CA MET A 72 -3.47 -6.10 2.60
C MET A 72 -2.09 -5.57 3.00
N SER A 73 -1.30 -6.35 3.75
CA SER A 73 0.07 -5.96 4.13
C SER A 73 0.99 -5.76 2.93
N PHE A 74 0.76 -6.47 1.82
CA PHE A 74 1.49 -6.28 0.57
C PHE A 74 0.90 -5.20 -0.35
N ALA A 75 -0.41 -4.96 -0.26
CA ALA A 75 -1.08 -3.94 -1.06
C ALA A 75 -0.47 -2.55 -0.84
N ALA A 76 -0.07 -2.24 0.39
CA ALA A 76 0.53 -0.95 0.75
C ALA A 76 1.86 -0.63 0.05
N LEU A 77 2.55 -1.64 -0.48
CA LEU A 77 3.88 -1.50 -1.08
C LEU A 77 3.81 -1.06 -2.54
N GLN A 78 3.06 0.01 -2.83
CA GLN A 78 2.99 0.59 -4.17
C GLN A 78 3.90 1.81 -4.31
N PRO A 79 4.51 2.01 -5.50
CA PRO A 79 5.14 3.27 -5.84
C PRO A 79 4.08 4.35 -6.05
N VAL A 80 4.43 5.59 -5.69
CA VAL A 80 3.61 6.77 -5.94
C VAL A 80 4.11 7.56 -7.14
N SER A 81 3.23 8.37 -7.70
CA SER A 81 3.49 9.20 -8.87
C SER A 81 4.56 10.23 -8.60
N GLY A 82 5.50 10.37 -9.55
CA GLY A 82 6.66 11.23 -9.38
C GLY A 82 7.60 10.79 -8.26
N SER A 83 7.68 9.49 -7.94
CA SER A 83 8.69 8.97 -7.01
C SER A 83 10.09 9.18 -7.57
N THR A 84 11.03 9.63 -6.73
CA THR A 84 12.45 9.72 -7.07
C THR A 84 13.09 8.34 -7.12
N GLN A 85 14.28 8.23 -7.73
CA GLN A 85 15.02 6.97 -7.78
C GLN A 85 15.39 6.44 -6.38
N LEU A 86 15.67 7.34 -5.44
CA LEU A 86 15.95 6.98 -4.04
C LEU A 86 14.71 6.42 -3.34
N GLU A 87 13.54 7.04 -3.54
CA GLU A 87 12.25 6.56 -3.01
C GLU A 87 11.89 5.19 -3.58
N LEU A 88 12.09 4.98 -4.89
CA LEU A 88 11.88 3.68 -5.52
C LEU A 88 12.82 2.60 -4.98
N LEU A 89 14.08 2.95 -4.71
CA LEU A 89 15.05 2.02 -4.12
C LEU A 89 14.70 1.70 -2.66
N ALA A 90 14.25 2.68 -1.88
CA ALA A 90 13.73 2.48 -0.53
C ALA A 90 12.50 1.55 -0.54
N LEU A 91 11.56 1.76 -1.46
CA LEU A 91 10.40 0.88 -1.64
C LEU A 91 10.81 -0.56 -1.99
N ARG A 92 11.76 -0.74 -2.91
CA ARG A 92 12.26 -2.08 -3.27
C ARG A 92 12.87 -2.81 -2.07
N ARG A 93 13.62 -2.11 -1.22
CA ARG A 93 14.15 -2.70 0.03
C ARG A 93 13.02 -3.12 0.98
N ARG A 94 12.00 -2.28 1.15
CA ARG A 94 10.81 -2.63 1.96
C ARG A 94 10.06 -3.84 1.38
N LYS A 95 9.94 -3.95 0.05
CA LYS A 95 9.37 -5.14 -0.61
C LYS A 95 10.14 -6.41 -0.31
N LEU A 96 11.46 -6.38 -0.48
CA LEU A 96 12.32 -7.53 -0.18
C LEU A 96 12.20 -7.95 1.28
N TRP A 97 12.20 -6.98 2.19
CA TRP A 97 11.97 -7.24 3.61
C TRP A 97 10.58 -7.83 3.89
N ALA A 98 9.52 -7.29 3.27
CA ALA A 98 8.17 -7.81 3.43
C ALA A 98 8.03 -9.26 2.91
N MET A 99 8.76 -9.62 1.86
CA MET A 99 8.79 -10.99 1.33
C MET A 99 9.51 -11.99 2.26
N THR A 100 10.41 -11.52 3.13
CA THR A 100 11.13 -12.38 4.08
C THR A 100 10.46 -12.42 5.46
N SER A 101 9.71 -11.38 5.82
CA SER A 101 8.93 -11.35 7.07
C SER A 101 7.76 -12.33 7.01
N ARG A 102 7.50 -12.99 8.15
CA ARG A 102 6.32 -13.86 8.38
C ARG A 102 5.35 -13.28 9.40
N ASP A 103 5.50 -12.00 9.70
CA ASP A 103 4.72 -11.28 10.70
C ASP A 103 3.82 -10.26 9.99
N THR A 104 2.57 -10.67 9.74
CA THR A 104 1.57 -9.81 9.09
C THR A 104 1.38 -8.51 9.85
N LEU A 105 1.42 -8.53 11.18
CA LEU A 105 1.19 -7.35 11.99
C LEU A 105 2.32 -6.33 11.82
N GLU A 106 3.56 -6.79 11.82
CA GLU A 106 4.74 -5.99 11.55
C GLU A 106 4.71 -5.43 10.11
N ARG A 107 4.33 -6.24 9.12
CA ARG A 107 4.18 -5.76 7.74
C ARG A 107 3.08 -4.71 7.61
N LEU A 108 1.95 -4.86 8.31
CA LEU A 108 0.88 -3.86 8.34
C LEU A 108 1.34 -2.54 8.97
N ARG A 109 2.12 -2.58 10.05
CA ARG A 109 2.72 -1.37 10.67
C ARG A 109 3.67 -0.65 9.71
N ASN A 110 4.60 -1.39 9.12
CA ASN A 110 5.52 -0.84 8.11
C ASN A 110 4.77 -0.29 6.88
N GLY A 111 3.67 -0.94 6.49
CA GLY A 111 2.78 -0.49 5.42
C GLY A 111 2.11 0.85 5.76
N LEU A 112 1.57 0.99 6.98
CA LEU A 112 0.98 2.23 7.45
C LEU A 112 1.98 3.38 7.43
N GLU A 113 3.17 3.18 7.99
CA GLU A 113 4.24 4.19 7.99
C GLU A 113 4.65 4.61 6.55
N LEU A 114 4.70 3.65 5.62
CA LEU A 114 4.99 3.93 4.22
C LEU A 114 3.90 4.80 3.58
N VAL A 115 2.64 4.41 3.77
CA VAL A 115 1.50 5.09 3.13
C VAL A 115 1.31 6.49 3.72
N GLU A 116 1.48 6.66 5.03
CA GLU A 116 1.45 7.97 5.70
C GLU A 116 2.54 8.90 5.15
N HIS A 117 3.77 8.41 5.04
CA HIS A 117 4.87 9.16 4.42
C HIS A 117 4.54 9.56 2.96
N ASN A 118 3.99 8.62 2.19
CA ASN A 118 3.60 8.86 0.81
C ASN A 118 2.45 9.90 0.69
N ILE A 119 1.48 9.88 1.60
CA ILE A 119 0.41 10.89 1.67
C ILE A 119 1.02 12.27 1.89
N ALA A 120 1.90 12.42 2.87
CA ALA A 120 2.58 13.68 3.16
C ALA A 120 3.37 14.19 1.94
N LEU A 121 4.10 13.30 1.27
CA LEU A 121 4.88 13.62 0.07
C LEU A 121 3.99 14.10 -1.09
N VAL A 122 2.91 13.36 -1.40
CA VAL A 122 2.00 13.74 -2.49
C VAL A 122 1.26 15.05 -2.14
N ALA A 123 0.87 15.24 -0.88
CA ALA A 123 0.26 16.49 -0.41
C ALA A 123 1.23 17.68 -0.55
N ALA A 124 2.50 17.52 -0.20
CA ALA A 124 3.52 18.55 -0.39
C ALA A 124 3.71 18.89 -1.88
N LYS A 125 3.76 17.88 -2.76
CA LYS A 125 3.84 18.09 -4.22
C LYS A 125 2.63 18.87 -4.74
N LEU A 126 1.42 18.51 -4.29
CA LEU A 126 0.19 19.24 -4.63
C LEU A 126 0.24 20.70 -4.17
N ALA A 127 0.73 20.96 -2.96
CA ALA A 127 0.86 22.32 -2.42
C ALA A 127 1.84 23.16 -3.26
N ILE A 128 3.00 22.63 -3.62
CA ILE A 128 3.98 23.31 -4.48
C ILE A 128 3.35 23.67 -5.83
N GLN A 129 2.67 22.71 -6.46
CA GLN A 129 2.00 22.95 -7.75
C GLN A 129 0.89 24.01 -7.66
N SER A 130 0.19 24.10 -6.53
CA SER A 130 -0.85 25.11 -6.34
C SER A 130 -0.29 26.54 -6.20
N VAL A 131 0.98 26.67 -5.78
CA VAL A 131 1.67 27.96 -5.60
C VAL A 131 2.42 28.39 -6.87
N GLU A 132 2.86 27.44 -7.70
CA GLU A 132 3.49 27.72 -9.00
C GLU A 132 2.49 28.18 -10.08
N MET A 133 1.19 28.28 -9.75
CA MET A 133 0.14 28.86 -10.59
C MET A 133 -0.01 30.37 -10.46
#